data_AF-A0A183EWE1-F1
#
_entry.id   AF-A0A183EWE1-F1
#
_cell.length_a   1.000
_cell.length_b   1.000
_cell.length_c   1.000
_cell.angle_alpha   90.00
_cell.angle_beta   90.00
_cell.angle_gamma   90.00
#
_symmetry.space_group_name_H-M   'P 1'
#
loop_
_entity.id
_entity.type
_entity.pdbx_description
1 polymer ?
#
loop_
_entity_poly.entity_id
_entity_poly.type
_entity_poly.pdbx_seq_one_letter_code
_entity_poly.pdbx_strand_id
1 'polypeptide(L)' 'MDYAYRLLDNVKYFYKTLNPASLSGAIDLIVVEQPDGSYLSTPFHVRFGKYGVLNSDDK' A
#
# COMPACT_ATOMS: atom_id res chain seq x y z
N MET A 1 10.66 -9.75 -32.70
CA MET A 1 9.32 -10.27 -32.33
C MET A 1 9.29 -10.80 -30.90
N ASP A 2 10.29 -11.55 -30.44
CA ASP A 2 10.37 -12.06 -29.05
C ASP A 2 10.39 -10.99 -27.95
N TYR A 3 11.06 -9.86 -28.18
CA TYR A 3 11.13 -8.78 -27.18
C TYR A 3 9.76 -8.16 -26.89
N ALA A 4 8.95 -7.95 -27.94
CA ALA A 4 7.59 -7.45 -27.79
C ALA A 4 6.69 -8.45 -27.04
N TYR A 5 6.85 -9.75 -27.31
CA TYR A 5 6.12 -10.80 -26.62
C TYR A 5 6.47 -10.87 -25.12
N ARG A 6 7.76 -10.80 -24.79
CA ARG A 6 8.24 -10.72 -23.40
C ARG A 6 7.72 -9.49 -22.66
N LEU A 7 7.66 -8.33 -23.33
CA LEU A 7 7.15 -7.10 -22.73
C LEU A 7 5.66 -7.22 -22.39
N LEU A 8 4.86 -7.81 -23.30
CA LEU A 8 3.44 -8.06 -23.07
C LEU A 8 3.20 -9.07 -21.92
N ASP A 9 4.01 -10.13 -21.84
CA ASP A 9 3.91 -11.12 -20.75
C ASP A 9 4.25 -10.52 -19.38
N ASN A 10 5.27 -9.65 -19.31
CA ASN A 10 5.63 -8.95 -18.08
C ASN A 10 4.51 -7.99 -17.62
N VAL A 11 3.90 -7.24 -18.54
CA VAL A 11 2.77 -6.35 -18.23
C VAL A 11 1.57 -7.16 -17.75
N LYS A 12 1.27 -8.28 -18.40
CA LYS A 12 0.18 -9.19 -18.00
C LYS A 12 0.43 -9.83 -16.63
N TYR A 13 1.68 -10.20 -16.33
CA TYR A 13 2.09 -10.70 -15.02
C TYR A 13 1.95 -9.62 -13.94
N PHE A 14 2.38 -8.40 -14.22
CA PHE A 14 2.24 -7.26 -13.31
C PHE A 14 0.76 -6.96 -13.02
N TYR A 15 -0.08 -6.87 -14.04
CA TYR A 15 -1.53 -6.67 -13.88
C TYR A 15 -2.19 -7.78 -13.05
N LYS A 16 -1.82 -9.05 -13.26
CA LYS A 16 -2.32 -10.17 -12.43
C LYS A 16 -1.84 -10.10 -10.98
N THR A 17 -0.69 -9.48 -10.75
CA THR A 17 -0.10 -9.30 -9.42
C THR A 17 -0.76 -8.16 -8.65
N LEU A 18 -1.41 -7.21 -9.31
CA LEU A 18 -2.21 -6.15 -8.70
C LEU A 18 -3.57 -6.68 -8.20
N ASN A 19 -3.53 -7.62 -7.25
CA ASN A 19 -4.72 -7.96 -6.47
C ASN A 19 -4.97 -6.83 -5.45
N PRO A 20 -6.18 -6.24 -5.37
CA PRO A 20 -6.51 -5.23 -4.35
C PRO A 20 -6.17 -5.66 -2.92
N ALA A 21 -6.28 -6.96 -2.61
CA ALA A 21 -5.94 -7.51 -1.29
C ALA A 21 -4.42 -7.46 -0.96
N SER A 22 -3.58 -7.25 -1.97
CA SER A 22 -2.12 -7.19 -1.86
C SER A 22 -1.54 -5.80 -2.08
N LEU A 23 -2.38 -4.78 -2.21
CA LEU A 23 -1.98 -3.37 -2.28
C LEU A 23 -1.73 -2.80 -0.88
N SER A 24 -0.81 -1.84 -0.78
CA SER A 24 -0.62 -1.05 0.44
C SER A 24 -1.83 -0.15 0.66
N GLY A 25 -2.23 0.04 1.91
CA GLY A 25 -3.39 0.86 2.25
C GLY A 25 -3.56 1.09 3.74
N ALA A 26 -4.45 2.01 4.08
CA ALA A 26 -4.85 2.32 5.45
C ALA A 26 -6.38 2.38 5.53
N ILE A 27 -6.91 2.20 6.73
CA ILE A 27 -8.34 2.35 7.04
C ILE A 27 -8.56 3.73 7.70
N ASP A 28 -9.77 4.26 7.57
CA ASP A 28 -10.20 5.47 8.25
C ASP A 28 -9.92 5.41 9.75
N LEU A 29 -9.42 6.53 10.28
CA LEU A 29 -9.06 6.71 11.68
C LEU A 29 -9.94 7.81 12.26
N ILE A 30 -10.53 7.55 13.43
CA ILE A 30 -11.27 8.55 14.19
C ILE A 30 -10.37 9.04 15.32
N VAL A 31 -10.28 10.36 15.49
CA VAL A 31 -9.53 11.03 16.55
C VAL A 31 -10.45 12.00 17.28
N VAL A 32 -10.40 12.01 18.61
CA VAL A 32 -11.22 12.88 19.45
C VAL A 32 -10.37 13.54 20.53
N GLU A 33 -10.52 14.85 20.68
CA GLU A 33 -9.94 15.63 21.78
C GLU A 33 -10.67 15.36 23.10
N GLN A 34 -9.92 15.12 24.16
CA GLN A 34 -10.41 14.87 25.51
C GLN A 34 -10.49 16.18 26.30
N PRO A 35 -11.24 16.23 27.42
CA PRO A 35 -11.36 17.45 28.24
C PRO A 35 -10.03 17.97 28.83
N ASP A 36 -9.01 17.13 28.91
CA ASP A 36 -7.66 17.49 29.38
C ASP A 36 -6.74 17.98 28.23
N GLY A 37 -7.27 18.10 27.01
CA GLY A 37 -6.53 18.51 25.81
C GLY A 37 -5.72 17.39 25.15
N SER A 38 -5.79 16.15 25.65
CA SER A 38 -5.18 15.00 24.99
C SER A 38 -6.03 14.51 23.82
N TYR A 39 -5.43 13.77 22.88
CA TYR A 39 -6.15 13.17 21.75
C TYR A 39 -6.11 11.64 21.86
N LEU A 40 -7.29 11.02 21.72
CA LEU A 40 -7.41 9.57 21.65
C LEU A 40 -7.96 9.17 20.28
N SER A 41 -7.52 8.03 19.78
CA SER A 41 -7.94 7.51 18.47
C SER A 41 -8.38 6.05 18.53
N THR A 42 -9.10 5.63 17.49
CA THR A 42 -9.20 4.21 17.16
C THR A 42 -7.82 3.65 16.80
N PRO A 43 -7.58 2.32 16.89
CA PRO A 43 -6.31 1.73 16.49
C PRO A 43 -5.94 2.05 15.04
N PHE A 44 -4.66 2.24 14.77
CA PHE A 44 -4.15 2.45 13.43
C PHE A 44 -4.06 1.09 12.71
N HIS A 45 -4.81 0.96 11.62
CA HIS A 45 -4.68 -0.20 10.73
C HIS A 45 -4.01 0.21 9.43
N VAL A 46 -2.73 -0.12 9.29
CA VAL A 46 -1.95 0.07 8.05
C VAL A 46 -1.55 -1.30 7.51
N ARG A 47 -1.59 -1.45 6.19
CA ARG A 47 -1.17 -2.67 5.47
C ARG A 47 -0.07 -2.30 4.50
N PHE A 48 0.99 -3.09 4.50
CA PHE A 48 2.03 -3.03 3.49
C PHE A 48 1.79 -4.15 2.49
N GLY A 49 1.58 -3.75 1.23
CA GLY A 49 1.34 -4.65 0.13
C GLY A 49 2.60 -5.36 -0.33
N LYS A 50 2.46 -6.12 -1.42
CA LYS A 50 3.53 -6.98 -1.99
C LYS A 50 4.82 -6.23 -2.33
N TYR A 51 4.73 -4.92 -2.61
CA TYR A 51 5.87 -4.08 -2.98
C TYR A 51 6.48 -3.33 -1.79
N GLY A 52 6.02 -3.61 -0.57
CA GLY A 52 6.58 -3.05 0.65
C GLY A 52 6.42 -1.53 0.77
N VAL A 53 7.32 -0.92 1.54
CA VAL A 53 7.45 0.52 1.73
C VAL A 53 8.63 0.99 0.88
N LEU A 54 8.45 2.05 0.10
CA LEU A 54 9.58 2.74 -0.53
C LEU A 54 10.35 3.46 0.58
N ASN A 55 11.52 2.95 0.95
CA ASN A 55 12.39 3.58 1.93
C ASN A 55 13.13 4.75 1.29
N SER A 56 13.23 5.87 2.00
CA SER A 56 13.92 7.07 1.50
C SER A 56 15.45 6.90 1.46
N ASP A 57 15.98 5.88 2.14
CA ASP A 57 17.41 5.55 2.20
C ASP A 57 17.92 4.79 0.97
N ASP A 58 17.03 4.31 0.08
CA ASP A 58 17.38 3.71 -1.22
C ASP A 58 17.59 4.77 -2.33
N LYS A 59 18.03 5.99 -1.96
CA LYS A 59 18.31 7.10 -2.88
C LYS A 59 19.77 7.15 -3.32
#